data_AF-A0A8T4DJX8-F1
#
_entry.id   AF-A0A8T4DJX8-F1
#
_cell.length_a   1.000
_cell.length_b   1.000
_cell.length_c   1.000
_cell.angle_alpha   90.00
_cell.angle_beta   90.00
_cell.angle_gamma   90.00
#
_symmetry.space_group_name_H-M   'P 1'
#
loop_
_entity.id
_entity.type
_entity.pdbx_description
1 polymer ?
#
loop_
_entity_poly.entity_id
_entity_poly.type
_entity_poly.pdbx_seq_one_letter_code
_entity_poly.pdbx_strand_id
1 'polypeptide(L)'
;MAEEREQVMKNFSYKEQEMIRAFIFTNPHGNTSFIYPQSLLAGEELPPLVSAYSRTHVPMQTRSLQFLDQEKREQTREFLSHIAPLMDIFRLSDGTLKVSPKTQVFSSQWILGHGHDSIKEEAQVVGVVEQVSDITGKKITGHPLNRPQVKSTRYIDFSTVLPLMLGDPDIAGLPSVDKALSYIERMGRQYVRFTNLITDGLLAQPVNQRGIEYLKRPEEVQKAALAWAKGQKRIDPSFEATPEMLERQEQKILESLTGDSLRATVEKSVLDYSRLYLLALNRTSVGFSTDARTLERIITDMISSNRVEDRTRGQELWDEAKKIAPIILGPKSHIEIDQWQIETDKAMREYLARTHLGSLHERNLLKNGTANLLSPRDIEMYTDRFNAALVVFPYCGAALQDIFSALTDKDVDQVLEIAHAHRGKKGVIHPAISHGGLTVEFVMGYHGYRDLFRHRRGSRSTQLLTTRLGFEVPPLYDSLGITQEYLADMKQASDLFEEAASVNPQVAEKLVPFGANIRAMHSWQTDQMGYVGDLRTDITKGNFSYVSTVRELLSKVSALMPKTSKYFKVDRREFPPEVWKKIYSWYDAHERNR
;
A
#
# COMPACT_ATOMS: atom_id res chain seq x y z
N MET A 1 16.34 -31.83 -17.00
CA MET A 1 16.48 -32.78 -15.88
C MET A 1 15.86 -32.11 -14.67
N ALA A 2 14.81 -32.70 -14.09
CA ALA A 2 14.21 -32.15 -12.88
C ALA A 2 15.24 -32.32 -11.76
N GLU A 3 15.75 -31.23 -11.20
CA GLU A 3 16.39 -31.27 -9.88
C GLU A 3 15.47 -32.05 -8.95
N GLU A 4 15.97 -33.08 -8.26
CA GLU A 4 15.22 -33.78 -7.22
C GLU A 4 14.79 -32.75 -6.18
N ARG A 5 13.53 -32.32 -6.26
CA ARG A 5 12.99 -31.32 -5.35
C ARG A 5 12.86 -31.96 -3.96
N GLU A 6 13.36 -31.25 -2.96
CA GLU A 6 13.51 -31.74 -1.60
C GLU A 6 12.17 -32.21 -0.98
N GLN A 7 12.19 -33.38 -0.33
CA GLN A 7 11.10 -33.84 0.52
C GLN A 7 11.14 -33.09 1.86
N VAL A 8 10.15 -32.24 2.09
CA VAL A 8 10.05 -31.33 3.24
C VAL A 8 9.22 -31.95 4.36
N MET A 9 8.11 -32.62 4.02
CA MET A 9 7.22 -33.26 4.99
C MET A 9 7.72 -34.68 5.29
N LYS A 10 7.97 -34.97 6.58
CA LYS A 10 8.50 -36.28 6.99
C LYS A 10 7.42 -37.34 7.15
N ASN A 11 6.18 -36.92 7.43
CA ASN A 11 5.07 -37.84 7.71
C ASN A 11 4.13 -38.04 6.51
N PHE A 12 4.51 -37.55 5.33
CA PHE A 12 3.74 -37.63 4.08
C PHE A 12 4.68 -38.00 2.95
N SER A 13 4.18 -38.77 1.98
CA SER A 13 4.91 -39.07 0.75
C SER A 13 5.12 -37.80 -0.09
N TYR A 14 6.11 -37.83 -0.98
CA TYR A 14 6.37 -36.70 -1.88
C TYR A 14 5.13 -36.34 -2.71
N LYS A 15 4.37 -37.32 -3.22
CA LYS A 15 3.14 -37.07 -3.98
C LYS A 15 2.07 -36.35 -3.15
N GLU A 16 1.91 -36.74 -1.89
CA GLU A 16 0.95 -36.11 -0.97
C GLU A 16 1.37 -34.69 -0.62
N GLN A 17 2.66 -34.47 -0.34
CA GLN A 17 3.23 -33.14 -0.13
C GLN A 17 2.92 -32.20 -1.30
N GLU A 18 3.12 -32.67 -2.53
CA GLU A 18 2.91 -31.87 -3.73
C GLU A 18 1.44 -31.52 -3.94
N MET A 19 0.54 -32.46 -3.63
CA MET A 19 -0.90 -32.22 -3.63
C MET A 19 -1.30 -31.19 -2.56
N ILE A 20 -0.75 -31.27 -1.35
CA ILE A 20 -0.98 -30.28 -0.28
C ILE A 20 -0.45 -28.89 -0.70
N ARG A 21 0.75 -28.83 -1.29
CA ARG A 21 1.33 -27.58 -1.80
C ARG A 21 0.45 -26.93 -2.85
N ALA A 22 -0.02 -27.71 -3.84
CA ALA A 22 -0.93 -27.23 -4.88
C ALA A 22 -2.31 -26.83 -4.35
N PHE A 23 -2.76 -27.45 -3.26
CA PHE A 23 -3.99 -27.04 -2.58
C PHE A 23 -3.85 -25.66 -1.96
N ILE A 24 -2.70 -25.34 -1.34
CA ILE A 24 -2.51 -24.09 -0.60
C ILE A 24 -2.09 -22.96 -1.53
N PHE A 25 -1.18 -23.21 -2.48
CA PHE A 25 -0.50 -22.19 -3.27
C PHE A 25 -0.90 -22.20 -4.73
N THR A 26 -1.05 -21.02 -5.33
CA THR A 26 -1.38 -20.86 -6.76
C THR A 26 -0.25 -21.28 -7.71
N ASN A 27 1.00 -21.26 -7.23
CA ASN A 27 2.20 -21.58 -8.00
C ASN A 27 3.16 -22.48 -7.19
N PRO A 28 2.92 -23.79 -7.15
CA PRO A 28 3.79 -24.73 -6.45
C PRO A 28 5.25 -24.60 -6.92
N HIS A 29 6.16 -24.33 -5.99
CA HIS A 29 7.60 -24.09 -6.22
C HIS A 29 7.95 -22.79 -6.95
N GLY A 30 6.96 -22.01 -7.36
CA GLY A 30 7.18 -20.68 -7.92
C GLY A 30 7.64 -19.69 -6.86
N ASN A 31 8.45 -18.73 -7.30
CA ASN A 31 8.86 -17.61 -6.45
C ASN A 31 7.70 -16.66 -6.14
N THR A 32 6.76 -16.52 -7.06
CA THR A 32 5.57 -15.68 -6.90
C THR A 32 4.35 -16.58 -6.77
N SER A 33 3.57 -16.41 -5.69
CA SER A 33 2.35 -17.20 -5.46
C SER A 33 1.38 -16.50 -4.52
N PHE A 34 0.10 -16.85 -4.60
CA PHE A 34 -0.92 -16.51 -3.61
C PHE A 34 -1.39 -17.75 -2.85
N ILE A 35 -1.97 -17.52 -1.68
CA ILE A 35 -2.63 -18.55 -0.89
C ILE A 35 -4.11 -18.60 -1.29
N TYR A 36 -4.61 -19.78 -1.65
CA TYR A 36 -6.03 -19.97 -1.89
C TYR A 36 -6.85 -19.74 -0.60
N PRO A 37 -8.05 -19.14 -0.67
CA PRO A 37 -8.87 -18.89 0.51
C PRO A 37 -9.33 -20.17 1.21
N GLN A 38 -9.41 -21.27 0.47
CA GLN A 38 -9.75 -22.61 0.97
C GLN A 38 -8.43 -23.34 1.31
N SER A 39 -7.85 -23.05 2.47
CA SER A 39 -6.57 -23.64 2.87
C SER A 39 -6.68 -24.36 4.21
N LEU A 40 -5.72 -25.27 4.46
CA LEU A 40 -5.53 -25.92 5.77
C LEU A 40 -4.96 -24.96 6.84
N LEU A 41 -4.48 -23.79 6.41
CA LEU A 41 -3.98 -22.74 7.28
C LEU A 41 -5.14 -21.83 7.69
N ALA A 42 -5.34 -21.68 8.99
CA ALA A 42 -6.29 -20.72 9.54
C ALA A 42 -5.77 -19.29 9.36
N GLY A 43 -6.68 -18.32 9.36
CA GLY A 43 -6.32 -16.89 9.22
C GLY A 43 -5.30 -16.42 10.26
N GLU A 44 -5.38 -16.92 11.50
CA GLU A 44 -4.45 -16.57 12.58
C GLU A 44 -3.08 -17.24 12.49
N GLU A 45 -2.94 -18.27 11.64
CA GLU A 45 -1.67 -18.97 11.41
C GLU A 45 -0.84 -18.32 10.32
N LEU A 46 -1.47 -17.53 9.44
CA LEU A 46 -0.77 -16.80 8.40
C LEU A 46 0.16 -15.71 8.96
N PRO A 47 -0.22 -14.84 9.93
CA PRO A 47 0.68 -13.85 10.50
C PRO A 47 2.00 -14.41 11.04
N PRO A 48 2.04 -15.46 11.90
CA PRO A 48 3.31 -16.01 12.36
C PRO A 48 4.13 -16.62 11.21
N LEU A 49 3.49 -17.33 10.26
CA LEU A 49 4.19 -17.88 9.08
C LEU A 49 4.79 -16.78 8.19
N VAL A 50 4.05 -15.71 7.92
CA VAL A 50 4.53 -14.59 7.10
C VAL A 50 5.58 -13.77 7.85
N SER A 51 5.36 -13.46 9.13
CA SER A 51 6.32 -12.67 9.93
C SER A 51 7.68 -13.37 10.12
N ALA A 52 7.71 -14.70 10.06
CA ALA A 52 8.94 -15.46 10.12
C ALA A 52 9.90 -15.16 8.95
N TYR A 53 9.47 -14.50 7.86
CA TYR A 53 10.40 -13.96 6.86
C TYR A 53 11.48 -13.08 7.51
N SER A 54 11.15 -12.35 8.58
CA SER A 54 12.10 -11.52 9.31
C SER A 54 13.21 -12.31 10.04
N ARG A 55 13.12 -13.64 10.11
CA ARG A 55 14.01 -14.52 10.89
C ARG A 55 14.62 -15.70 10.14
N THR A 56 14.19 -16.01 8.90
CA THR A 56 14.71 -17.18 8.17
C THR A 56 14.76 -17.00 6.65
N HIS A 57 15.69 -17.73 6.02
CA HIS A 57 15.79 -17.85 4.56
C HIS A 57 14.81 -18.87 3.97
N VAL A 58 14.19 -19.73 4.79
CA VAL A 58 13.29 -20.80 4.32
C VAL A 58 12.06 -20.18 3.62
N PRO A 59 11.75 -20.57 2.37
CA PRO A 59 10.60 -20.03 1.63
C PRO A 59 9.26 -20.26 2.33
N MET A 60 8.26 -19.40 2.09
CA MET A 60 6.93 -19.54 2.71
C MET A 60 6.28 -20.91 2.44
N GLN A 61 6.38 -21.40 1.21
CA GLN A 61 5.75 -22.67 0.85
C GLN A 61 6.34 -23.83 1.67
N THR A 62 7.66 -23.88 1.79
CA THR A 62 8.37 -24.88 2.60
C THR A 62 7.97 -24.79 4.07
N ARG A 63 7.94 -23.58 4.65
CA ARG A 63 7.54 -23.38 6.05
C ARG A 63 6.10 -23.77 6.32
N SER A 64 5.21 -23.50 5.39
CA SER A 64 3.79 -23.87 5.51
C SER A 64 3.63 -25.39 5.55
N LEU A 65 4.38 -26.11 4.72
CA LEU A 65 4.38 -27.57 4.74
C LEU A 65 5.02 -28.14 6.01
N GLN A 66 6.13 -27.55 6.49
CA GLN A 66 6.74 -27.92 7.78
C GLN A 66 5.76 -27.72 8.94
N PHE A 67 5.06 -26.59 8.96
CA PHE A 67 4.04 -26.30 9.96
C PHE A 67 2.91 -27.33 9.93
N LEU A 68 2.39 -27.68 8.74
CA LEU A 68 1.35 -28.71 8.64
C LEU A 68 1.83 -30.10 9.07
N ASP A 69 3.08 -30.46 8.76
CA ASP A 69 3.69 -31.74 9.15
C ASP A 69 3.93 -31.86 10.67
N GLN A 70 4.22 -30.73 11.33
CA GLN A 70 4.59 -30.66 12.73
C GLN A 70 3.39 -30.37 13.64
N GLU A 71 2.61 -29.33 13.34
CA GLU A 71 1.57 -28.78 14.21
C GLU A 71 0.15 -29.24 13.84
N LYS A 72 -0.08 -29.63 12.57
CA LYS A 72 -1.40 -30.04 12.06
C LYS A 72 -1.40 -31.40 11.38
N ARG A 73 -0.57 -32.32 11.86
CA ARG A 73 -0.35 -33.61 11.19
C ARG A 73 -1.63 -34.42 11.01
N GLU A 74 -2.39 -34.59 12.08
CA GLU A 74 -3.61 -35.41 12.09
C GLU A 74 -4.67 -34.80 11.17
N GLN A 75 -4.94 -33.50 11.33
CA GLN A 75 -5.86 -32.74 10.48
C GLN A 75 -5.47 -32.82 9.00
N THR A 76 -4.19 -32.67 8.68
CA THR A 76 -3.69 -32.75 7.30
C THR A 76 -3.89 -34.15 6.72
N ARG A 77 -3.68 -35.20 7.52
CA ARG A 77 -3.88 -36.59 7.12
C ARG A 77 -5.36 -36.92 6.88
N GLU A 78 -6.25 -36.46 7.75
CA GLU A 78 -7.70 -36.62 7.58
C GLU A 78 -8.21 -35.90 6.34
N PHE A 79 -7.68 -34.70 6.05
CA PHE A 79 -8.14 -33.89 4.93
C PHE A 79 -7.63 -34.36 3.56
N LEU A 80 -6.58 -35.18 3.54
CA LEU A 80 -5.82 -35.51 2.34
C LEU A 80 -6.67 -36.10 1.20
N SER A 81 -7.63 -36.97 1.53
CA SER A 81 -8.53 -37.62 0.56
C SER A 81 -9.51 -36.64 -0.09
N HIS A 82 -9.72 -35.46 0.51
CA HIS A 82 -10.63 -34.43 0.03
C HIS A 82 -9.96 -33.38 -0.85
N ILE A 83 -8.63 -33.28 -0.82
CA ILE A 83 -7.89 -32.21 -1.52
C ILE A 83 -8.17 -32.21 -3.03
N ALA A 84 -7.91 -33.32 -3.72
CA ALA A 84 -8.08 -33.38 -5.17
C ALA A 84 -9.55 -33.14 -5.61
N PRO A 85 -10.57 -33.79 -5.01
CA PRO A 85 -11.97 -33.47 -5.31
C PRO A 85 -12.33 -31.99 -5.12
N LEU A 86 -11.86 -31.36 -4.04
CA LEU A 86 -12.14 -29.94 -3.78
C LEU A 86 -11.46 -29.04 -4.82
N MET A 87 -10.22 -29.34 -5.22
CA MET A 87 -9.56 -28.62 -6.30
C MET A 87 -10.36 -28.73 -7.60
N ASP A 88 -10.80 -29.94 -7.97
CA ASP A 88 -11.57 -30.15 -9.20
C ASP A 88 -12.95 -29.45 -9.16
N ILE A 89 -13.57 -29.38 -7.99
CA ILE A 89 -14.84 -28.68 -7.79
C ILE A 89 -14.65 -27.17 -7.94
N PHE A 90 -13.70 -26.58 -7.22
CA PHE A 90 -13.57 -25.13 -7.09
C PHE A 90 -12.63 -24.47 -8.09
N ARG A 91 -11.80 -25.22 -8.83
CA ARG A 91 -10.75 -24.68 -9.70
C ARG A 91 -10.85 -25.19 -11.13
N LEU A 92 -10.43 -24.37 -12.07
CA LEU A 92 -10.13 -24.75 -13.44
C LEU A 92 -8.79 -25.50 -13.49
N SER A 93 -8.47 -26.10 -14.64
CA SER A 93 -7.24 -26.88 -14.83
C SER A 93 -5.95 -26.07 -14.67
N ASP A 94 -6.01 -24.75 -14.85
CA ASP A 94 -4.89 -23.82 -14.63
C ASP A 94 -4.80 -23.32 -13.17
N GLY A 95 -5.66 -23.80 -12.29
CA GLY A 95 -5.77 -23.41 -10.88
C GLY A 95 -6.75 -22.26 -10.61
N THR A 96 -7.26 -21.58 -11.65
CA THR A 96 -8.15 -20.43 -11.47
C THR A 96 -9.45 -20.81 -10.75
N LEU A 97 -9.86 -20.04 -9.75
CA LEU A 97 -11.11 -20.26 -9.03
C LEU A 97 -12.33 -20.10 -9.95
N LYS A 98 -13.27 -21.04 -9.87
CA LYS A 98 -14.55 -20.96 -10.57
C LYS A 98 -15.44 -19.93 -9.87
N VAL A 99 -16.05 -19.04 -10.66
CA VAL A 99 -16.94 -17.98 -10.17
C VAL A 99 -18.32 -18.13 -10.79
N SER A 100 -19.37 -17.82 -10.02
CA SER A 100 -20.75 -17.93 -10.52
C SER A 100 -21.02 -16.97 -11.69
N PRO A 101 -21.89 -17.33 -12.66
CA PRO A 101 -22.27 -16.42 -13.74
C PRO A 101 -22.89 -15.11 -13.25
N LYS A 102 -23.66 -15.14 -12.15
CA LYS A 102 -24.26 -13.93 -11.55
C LYS A 102 -23.18 -12.97 -11.06
N THR A 103 -22.16 -13.48 -10.37
CA THR A 103 -21.02 -12.68 -9.91
C THR A 103 -20.22 -12.12 -11.09
N GLN A 104 -20.07 -12.88 -12.17
CA GLN A 104 -19.41 -12.41 -13.39
C GLN A 104 -20.15 -11.24 -14.04
N VAL A 105 -21.47 -11.35 -14.22
CA VAL A 105 -22.31 -10.26 -14.75
C VAL A 105 -22.24 -9.04 -13.84
N PHE A 106 -22.43 -9.23 -12.53
CA PHE A 106 -22.38 -8.14 -11.55
C PHE A 106 -21.03 -7.42 -11.58
N SER A 107 -19.92 -8.16 -11.50
CA SER A 107 -18.57 -7.58 -11.46
C SER A 107 -18.23 -6.88 -12.77
N SER A 108 -18.61 -7.47 -13.91
CA SER A 108 -18.34 -6.86 -15.22
C SER A 108 -19.10 -5.55 -15.41
N GLN A 109 -20.37 -5.50 -14.99
CA GLN A 109 -21.19 -4.30 -15.13
C GLN A 109 -20.79 -3.20 -14.13
N TRP A 110 -20.74 -3.55 -12.84
CA TRP A 110 -20.63 -2.55 -11.77
C TRP A 110 -19.19 -2.24 -11.39
N ILE A 111 -18.34 -3.25 -11.26
CA ILE A 111 -16.94 -3.05 -10.86
C ILE A 111 -16.13 -2.54 -12.06
N LEU A 112 -16.12 -3.31 -13.16
CA LEU A 112 -15.28 -3.00 -14.32
C LEU A 112 -15.87 -1.90 -15.20
N GLY A 113 -17.18 -1.98 -15.49
CA GLY A 113 -17.88 -1.01 -16.35
C GLY A 113 -18.09 0.35 -15.69
N HIS A 114 -18.81 0.38 -14.57
CA HIS A 114 -19.10 1.63 -13.85
C HIS A 114 -17.93 2.16 -13.00
N GLY A 115 -16.86 1.39 -12.81
CA GLY A 115 -15.68 1.82 -12.04
C GLY A 115 -15.96 1.95 -10.54
N HIS A 116 -16.87 1.13 -9.99
CA HIS A 116 -17.12 1.07 -8.55
C HIS A 116 -16.00 0.28 -7.85
N ASP A 117 -14.77 0.79 -7.93
CA ASP A 117 -13.56 0.07 -7.53
C ASP A 117 -13.52 -0.24 -6.03
N SER A 118 -14.28 0.47 -5.19
CA SER A 118 -14.38 0.17 -3.76
C SER A 118 -14.93 -1.24 -3.49
N ILE A 119 -15.68 -1.84 -4.43
CA ILE A 119 -16.16 -3.22 -4.27
C ILE A 119 -15.00 -4.22 -4.36
N LYS A 120 -13.91 -3.88 -5.07
CA LYS A 120 -12.69 -4.72 -5.13
C LYS A 120 -12.02 -4.83 -3.76
N GLU A 121 -12.27 -3.88 -2.84
CA GLU A 121 -11.66 -3.88 -1.50
C GLU A 121 -12.17 -5.05 -0.63
N GLU A 122 -13.34 -5.63 -0.95
CA GLU A 122 -13.90 -6.78 -0.26
C GLU A 122 -13.17 -8.10 -0.61
N ALA A 123 -12.36 -8.11 -1.67
CA ALA A 123 -11.57 -9.27 -2.07
C ALA A 123 -10.15 -9.20 -1.49
N GLN A 124 -9.95 -9.84 -0.34
CA GLN A 124 -8.66 -9.92 0.34
C GLN A 124 -7.82 -11.09 -0.17
N VAL A 125 -6.52 -10.87 -0.34
CA VAL A 125 -5.57 -11.89 -0.80
C VAL A 125 -4.29 -11.86 0.03
N VAL A 126 -3.61 -13.01 0.10
CA VAL A 126 -2.30 -13.16 0.74
C VAL A 126 -1.31 -13.66 -0.30
N GLY A 127 -0.32 -12.83 -0.62
CA GLY A 127 0.69 -13.08 -1.64
C GLY A 127 2.09 -13.26 -1.05
N VAL A 128 2.91 -14.01 -1.77
CA VAL A 128 4.33 -14.19 -1.49
C VAL A 128 5.15 -14.02 -2.75
N VAL A 129 6.29 -13.34 -2.62
CA VAL A 129 7.27 -13.12 -3.68
C VAL A 129 8.65 -13.39 -3.11
N GLU A 130 9.27 -14.46 -3.57
CA GLU A 130 10.63 -14.90 -3.21
C GLU A 130 11.64 -14.41 -4.25
N GLN A 131 12.91 -14.28 -3.86
CA GLN A 131 14.02 -13.94 -4.76
C GLN A 131 13.77 -12.68 -5.62
N VAL A 132 13.15 -11.67 -5.01
CA VAL A 132 12.98 -10.34 -5.58
C VAL A 132 14.08 -9.44 -5.05
N SER A 133 14.62 -8.51 -5.83
CA SER A 133 15.53 -7.51 -5.29
C SER A 133 14.85 -6.66 -4.22
N ASP A 134 15.60 -6.15 -3.24
CA ASP A 134 15.05 -5.24 -2.22
C ASP A 134 14.35 -4.01 -2.84
N ILE A 135 14.94 -3.46 -3.90
CA ILE A 135 14.39 -2.30 -4.60
C ILE A 135 13.12 -2.62 -5.41
N THR A 136 12.99 -3.80 -6.02
CA THR A 136 11.73 -4.23 -6.65
C THR A 136 10.70 -4.62 -5.61
N GLY A 137 11.11 -5.27 -4.51
CA GLY A 137 10.25 -5.59 -3.37
C GLY A 137 9.58 -4.34 -2.78
N LYS A 138 10.27 -3.18 -2.79
CA LYS A 138 9.71 -1.88 -2.38
C LYS A 138 8.53 -1.40 -3.23
N LYS A 139 8.39 -1.85 -4.48
CA LYS A 139 7.18 -1.57 -5.28
C LYS A 139 5.94 -2.25 -4.68
N ILE A 140 6.12 -3.43 -4.11
CA ILE A 140 5.07 -4.16 -3.39
C ILE A 140 4.89 -3.55 -2.01
N THR A 141 5.96 -3.40 -1.23
CA THR A 141 5.86 -3.01 0.17
C THR A 141 5.61 -1.52 0.40
N GLY A 142 5.92 -0.68 -0.57
CA GLY A 142 5.80 0.77 -0.49
C GLY A 142 4.39 1.31 -0.66
N HIS A 143 3.44 0.50 -1.13
CA HIS A 143 2.05 0.95 -1.24
C HIS A 143 1.42 1.07 0.17
N PRO A 144 0.88 2.25 0.59
CA PRO A 144 0.43 2.49 1.97
C PRO A 144 -0.70 1.58 2.48
N LEU A 145 -1.49 1.04 1.55
CA LEU A 145 -2.59 0.12 1.86
C LEU A 145 -2.17 -1.36 1.89
N ASN A 146 -0.95 -1.69 1.48
CA ASN A 146 -0.44 -3.05 1.56
C ASN A 146 0.00 -3.37 3.01
N ARG A 147 0.05 -4.65 3.38
CA ARG A 147 0.51 -5.14 4.68
C ARG A 147 1.65 -6.14 4.52
N PRO A 148 2.87 -5.68 4.23
CA PRO A 148 4.00 -6.54 3.92
C PRO A 148 4.81 -6.97 5.16
N GLN A 149 5.52 -8.08 5.01
CA GLN A 149 6.64 -8.53 5.83
C GLN A 149 7.79 -8.89 4.90
N VAL A 150 9.01 -8.53 5.31
CA VAL A 150 10.22 -8.71 4.49
C VAL A 150 11.32 -9.41 5.28
N LYS A 151 12.26 -10.04 4.57
CA LYS A 151 13.48 -10.54 5.22
C LYS A 151 14.25 -9.40 5.87
N SER A 152 14.62 -9.59 7.13
CA SER A 152 15.34 -8.58 7.91
C SER A 152 16.84 -8.72 7.69
N THR A 153 17.44 -7.70 7.09
CA THR A 153 18.91 -7.55 7.00
C THR A 153 19.57 -7.33 8.36
N ARG A 154 18.78 -7.18 9.44
CA ARG A 154 19.26 -7.03 10.82
C ARG A 154 19.38 -8.36 11.56
N TYR A 155 18.62 -9.37 11.13
CA TYR A 155 18.46 -10.62 11.90
C TYR A 155 18.89 -11.87 11.12
N ILE A 156 19.09 -11.73 9.83
CA ILE A 156 19.40 -12.82 8.92
C ILE A 156 20.70 -12.48 8.21
N ASP A 157 21.63 -13.43 8.18
CA ASP A 157 22.85 -13.32 7.40
C ASP A 157 22.59 -13.63 5.91
N PHE A 158 22.82 -12.65 5.05
CA PHE A 158 22.59 -12.77 3.61
C PHE A 158 23.74 -13.43 2.83
N SER A 159 24.83 -13.85 3.49
CA SER A 159 26.04 -14.39 2.84
C SER A 159 25.75 -15.48 1.79
N THR A 160 24.76 -16.35 2.07
CA THR A 160 24.38 -17.49 1.22
C THR A 160 23.58 -17.10 -0.01
N VAL A 161 22.90 -15.95 0.00
CA VAL A 161 22.05 -15.49 -1.11
C VAL A 161 22.70 -14.41 -1.97
N LEU A 162 23.90 -13.93 -1.59
CA LEU A 162 24.65 -12.94 -2.36
C LEU A 162 24.89 -13.35 -3.83
N PRO A 163 25.19 -14.62 -4.17
CA PRO A 163 25.42 -15.01 -5.57
C PRO A 163 24.20 -14.82 -6.47
N LEU A 164 22.98 -14.87 -5.91
CA LEU A 164 21.72 -14.71 -6.66
C LEU A 164 21.55 -13.29 -7.24
N MET A 165 22.38 -12.33 -6.81
CA MET A 165 22.43 -10.97 -7.35
C MET A 165 23.06 -10.91 -8.75
N LEU A 166 23.94 -11.87 -9.10
CA LEU A 166 24.70 -11.83 -10.35
C LEU A 166 23.84 -12.09 -11.60
N GLY A 167 22.71 -12.78 -11.43
CA GLY A 167 21.76 -13.09 -12.50
C GLY A 167 20.70 -12.01 -12.74
N ASP A 168 20.90 -10.79 -12.24
CA ASP A 168 19.91 -9.73 -12.38
C ASP A 168 19.77 -9.25 -13.84
N PRO A 169 18.55 -9.23 -14.42
CA PRO A 169 18.36 -8.92 -15.83
C PRO A 169 18.66 -7.44 -16.16
N ASP A 170 18.48 -6.53 -15.21
CA ASP A 170 18.79 -5.11 -15.42
C ASP A 170 20.30 -4.88 -15.41
N ILE A 171 21.04 -5.60 -14.56
CA ILE A 171 22.52 -5.55 -14.56
C ILE A 171 23.10 -6.16 -15.84
N ALA A 172 22.53 -7.27 -16.32
CA ALA A 172 22.97 -7.92 -17.56
C ALA A 172 22.83 -7.00 -18.79
N GLY A 173 21.90 -6.05 -18.77
CA GLY A 173 21.69 -5.06 -19.84
C GLY A 173 22.64 -3.86 -19.82
N LEU A 174 23.51 -3.72 -18.81
CA LEU A 174 24.39 -2.55 -18.69
C LEU A 174 25.56 -2.59 -19.70
N PRO A 175 25.95 -1.45 -20.32
CA PRO A 175 27.12 -1.38 -21.18
C PRO A 175 28.45 -1.76 -20.51
N SER A 176 28.50 -1.70 -19.17
CA SER A 176 29.68 -2.05 -18.36
C SER A 176 29.38 -3.20 -17.39
N VAL A 177 28.68 -4.23 -17.87
CA VAL A 177 28.26 -5.40 -17.07
C VAL A 177 29.41 -6.02 -16.27
N ASP A 178 30.59 -6.23 -16.86
CA ASP A 178 31.73 -6.84 -16.15
C ASP A 178 32.19 -6.02 -14.94
N LYS A 179 32.19 -4.67 -15.07
CA LYS A 179 32.51 -3.77 -13.95
C LYS A 179 31.42 -3.82 -12.88
N ALA A 180 30.16 -3.89 -13.29
CA ALA A 180 29.03 -3.98 -12.37
C ALA A 180 29.06 -5.32 -11.59
N LEU A 181 29.27 -6.44 -12.27
CA LEU A 181 29.40 -7.76 -11.65
C LEU A 181 30.59 -7.82 -10.69
N SER A 182 31.76 -7.33 -11.12
CA SER A 182 32.95 -7.24 -10.26
C SER A 182 32.70 -6.39 -9.01
N TYR A 183 31.94 -5.29 -9.15
CA TYR A 183 31.53 -4.46 -8.02
C TYR A 183 30.58 -5.20 -7.08
N ILE A 184 29.55 -5.87 -7.61
CA ILE A 184 28.57 -6.64 -6.83
C ILE A 184 29.28 -7.71 -6.00
N GLU A 185 30.16 -8.50 -6.61
CA GLU A 185 30.93 -9.49 -5.89
C GLU A 185 31.83 -8.86 -4.83
N ARG A 186 32.50 -7.75 -5.14
CA ARG A 186 33.36 -7.05 -4.18
C ARG A 186 32.55 -6.59 -2.97
N MET A 187 31.35 -6.06 -3.18
CA MET A 187 30.46 -5.63 -2.09
C MET A 187 30.01 -6.82 -1.25
N GLY A 188 29.64 -7.93 -1.88
CA GLY A 188 29.32 -9.18 -1.18
C GLY A 188 30.49 -9.73 -0.35
N ARG A 189 31.71 -9.72 -0.91
CA ARG A 189 32.94 -10.08 -0.18
C ARG A 189 33.20 -9.14 1.00
N GLN A 190 33.00 -7.82 0.83
CA GLN A 190 33.14 -6.87 1.93
C GLN A 190 32.09 -7.09 3.02
N TYR A 191 30.84 -7.42 2.67
CA TYR A 191 29.81 -7.78 3.64
C TYR A 191 30.27 -8.93 4.53
N VAL A 192 30.70 -10.07 3.94
CA VAL A 192 31.18 -11.23 4.72
C VAL A 192 32.43 -10.89 5.53
N ARG A 193 33.40 -10.20 4.91
CA ARG A 193 34.64 -9.78 5.58
C ARG A 193 34.37 -8.88 6.78
N PHE A 194 33.51 -7.88 6.64
CA PHE A 194 33.19 -6.95 7.74
C PHE A 194 32.33 -7.60 8.80
N THR A 195 31.42 -8.52 8.45
CA THR A 195 30.72 -9.34 9.46
C THR A 195 31.72 -10.08 10.34
N ASN A 196 32.71 -10.76 9.74
CA ASN A 196 33.74 -11.47 10.51
C ASN A 196 34.64 -10.52 11.30
N LEU A 197 35.16 -9.47 10.65
CA LEU A 197 36.09 -8.51 11.27
C LEU A 197 35.48 -7.82 12.50
N ILE A 198 34.22 -7.36 12.40
CA ILE A 198 33.55 -6.69 13.51
C ILE A 198 33.21 -7.72 14.60
N THR A 199 32.77 -8.93 14.23
CA THR A 199 32.49 -10.01 15.20
C THR A 199 33.75 -10.35 16.01
N ASP A 200 34.87 -10.59 15.33
CA ASP A 200 36.17 -10.86 15.96
C ASP A 200 36.59 -9.70 16.85
N GLY A 201 36.45 -8.48 16.34
CA GLY A 201 36.75 -7.26 17.09
C GLY A 201 35.91 -7.12 18.36
N LEU A 202 34.60 -7.39 18.30
CA LEU A 202 33.71 -7.35 19.47
C LEU A 202 34.03 -8.47 20.47
N LEU A 203 34.31 -9.69 20.01
CA LEU A 203 34.69 -10.80 20.89
C LEU A 203 36.04 -10.56 21.59
N ALA A 204 36.95 -9.85 20.92
CA ALA A 204 38.24 -9.46 21.48
C ALA A 204 38.18 -8.28 22.46
N GLN A 205 37.05 -7.53 22.53
CA GLN A 205 36.95 -6.40 23.45
C GLN A 205 36.96 -6.85 24.91
N PRO A 206 37.84 -6.30 25.77
CA PRO A 206 37.90 -6.69 27.19
C PRO A 206 36.58 -6.52 27.95
N VAL A 207 35.76 -5.52 27.57
CA VAL A 207 34.44 -5.33 28.18
C VAL A 207 33.48 -6.46 27.85
N ASN A 208 33.48 -6.96 26.61
CA ASN A 208 32.62 -8.06 26.19
C ASN A 208 33.09 -9.38 26.80
N GLN A 209 34.40 -9.61 26.90
CA GLN A 209 34.95 -10.78 27.61
C GLN A 209 34.51 -10.80 29.08
N ARG A 210 34.63 -9.67 29.80
CA ARG A 210 34.12 -9.55 31.17
C ARG A 210 32.60 -9.75 31.25
N GLY A 211 31.85 -9.27 30.26
CA GLY A 211 30.41 -9.49 30.15
C GLY A 211 30.04 -10.96 29.94
N ILE A 212 30.77 -11.68 29.08
CA ILE A 212 30.59 -13.12 28.85
C ILE A 212 30.90 -13.91 30.13
N GLU A 213 32.01 -13.61 30.81
CA GLU A 213 32.35 -14.26 32.09
C GLU A 213 31.34 -13.93 33.19
N TYR A 214 30.75 -12.73 33.18
CA TYR A 214 29.63 -12.38 34.05
C TYR A 214 28.39 -13.26 33.75
N LEU A 215 28.02 -13.41 32.48
CA LEU A 215 26.87 -14.23 32.07
C LEU A 215 27.05 -15.73 32.34
N LYS A 216 28.29 -16.22 32.42
CA LYS A 216 28.61 -17.62 32.78
C LYS A 216 28.51 -17.93 34.27
N ARG A 217 28.31 -16.92 35.13
CA ARG A 217 28.21 -17.15 36.58
C ARG A 217 26.98 -18.02 36.89
N PRO A 218 27.07 -18.97 37.84
CA PRO A 218 25.96 -19.85 38.18
C PRO A 218 24.65 -19.10 38.44
N GLU A 219 24.71 -17.97 39.15
CA GLU A 219 23.54 -17.15 39.45
C GLU A 219 22.81 -16.59 38.21
N GLU A 220 23.53 -16.17 37.16
CA GLU A 220 22.94 -15.59 35.95
C GLU A 220 22.42 -16.69 35.01
N VAL A 221 23.11 -17.81 34.94
CA VAL A 221 22.68 -18.99 34.17
C VAL A 221 21.38 -19.56 34.76
N GLN A 222 21.32 -19.74 36.08
CA GLN A 222 20.11 -20.19 36.79
C GLN A 222 18.95 -19.22 36.57
N LYS A 223 19.20 -17.91 36.69
CA LYS A 223 18.19 -16.86 36.44
C LYS A 223 17.66 -16.92 35.01
N ALA A 224 18.51 -17.14 34.02
CA ALA A 224 18.10 -17.27 32.62
C ALA A 224 17.30 -18.57 32.37
N ALA A 225 17.68 -19.69 32.98
CA ALA A 225 16.92 -20.94 32.91
C ALA A 225 15.52 -20.80 33.55
N LEU A 226 15.41 -20.13 34.70
CA LEU A 226 14.13 -19.82 35.34
C LEU A 226 13.27 -18.88 34.48
N ALA A 227 13.88 -17.89 33.83
CA ALA A 227 13.17 -17.01 32.90
C ALA A 227 12.61 -17.78 31.69
N TRP A 228 13.38 -18.72 31.15
CA TRP A 228 12.89 -19.64 30.10
C TRP A 228 11.71 -20.48 30.59
N ALA A 229 11.79 -21.09 31.77
CA ALA A 229 10.71 -21.88 32.35
C ALA A 229 9.42 -21.06 32.53
N LYS A 230 9.54 -19.83 33.03
CA LYS A 230 8.43 -18.88 33.11
C LYS A 230 7.84 -18.54 31.74
N GLY A 231 8.68 -18.46 30.71
CA GLY A 231 8.26 -18.29 29.32
C GLY A 231 7.43 -19.47 28.81
N GLN A 232 7.87 -20.70 29.04
CA GLN A 232 7.12 -21.91 28.68
C GLN A 232 5.76 -21.97 29.39
N LYS A 233 5.72 -21.63 30.69
CA LYS A 233 4.47 -21.59 31.47
C LYS A 233 3.44 -20.57 30.97
N ARG A 234 3.87 -19.54 30.22
CA ARG A 234 2.95 -18.59 29.55
C ARG A 234 2.35 -19.16 28.26
N ILE A 235 3.07 -20.06 27.60
CA ILE A 235 2.61 -20.74 26.38
C ILE A 235 1.68 -21.88 26.76
N ASP A 236 2.08 -22.67 27.75
CA ASP A 236 1.31 -23.77 28.32
C ASP A 236 1.22 -23.61 29.84
N PRO A 237 0.06 -23.19 30.39
CA PRO A 237 -0.13 -23.04 31.83
C PRO A 237 0.09 -24.32 32.64
N SER A 238 0.02 -25.50 32.01
CA SER A 238 0.26 -26.80 32.64
C SER A 238 1.73 -27.21 32.69
N PHE A 239 2.60 -26.46 32.00
CA PHE A 239 4.04 -26.71 32.01
C PHE A 239 4.64 -26.43 33.40
N GLU A 240 5.25 -27.46 33.98
CA GLU A 240 6.08 -27.37 35.17
C GLU A 240 7.51 -27.81 34.85
N ALA A 241 8.49 -26.94 35.10
CA ALA A 241 9.89 -27.25 34.85
C ALA A 241 10.44 -28.18 35.94
N THR A 242 10.90 -29.36 35.55
CA THR A 242 11.60 -30.27 36.47
C THR A 242 13.05 -29.79 36.70
N PRO A 243 13.69 -30.21 37.81
CA PRO A 243 15.11 -29.90 38.06
C PRO A 243 16.03 -30.33 36.91
N GLU A 244 15.80 -31.50 36.32
CA GLU A 244 16.57 -32.02 35.18
C GLU A 244 16.41 -31.15 33.93
N MET A 245 15.20 -30.63 33.67
CA MET A 245 14.96 -29.72 32.54
C MET A 245 15.66 -28.38 32.73
N LEU A 246 15.69 -27.86 33.96
CA LEU A 246 16.43 -26.65 34.29
C LEU A 246 17.93 -26.86 34.11
N GLU A 247 18.50 -27.94 34.66
CA GLU A 247 19.92 -28.26 34.50
C GLU A 247 20.32 -28.40 33.02
N ARG A 248 19.50 -29.10 32.22
CA ARG A 248 19.72 -29.21 30.78
C ARG A 248 19.64 -27.85 30.08
N GLN A 249 18.75 -26.97 30.52
CA GLN A 249 18.65 -25.62 29.97
C GLN A 249 19.84 -24.74 30.37
N GLU A 250 20.34 -24.88 31.60
CA GLU A 250 21.56 -24.21 32.07
C GLU A 250 22.78 -24.62 31.24
N GLN A 251 22.93 -25.92 30.95
CA GLN A 251 23.97 -26.42 30.05
C GLN A 251 23.86 -25.79 28.65
N LYS A 252 22.67 -25.74 28.06
CA LYS A 252 22.44 -25.07 26.76
C LYS A 252 22.81 -23.59 26.79
N ILE A 253 22.51 -22.89 27.90
CA ILE A 253 22.86 -21.47 28.06
C ILE A 253 24.38 -21.32 28.11
N LEU A 254 25.08 -22.15 28.90
CA LEU A 254 26.54 -22.14 28.96
C LEU A 254 27.18 -22.45 27.59
N GLU A 255 26.68 -23.46 26.88
CA GLU A 255 27.10 -23.78 25.51
C GLU A 255 26.92 -22.56 24.59
N SER A 256 25.80 -21.83 24.71
CA SER A 256 25.53 -20.62 23.92
C SER A 256 26.49 -19.46 24.18
N LEU A 257 27.19 -19.47 25.32
CA LEU A 257 28.18 -18.46 25.73
C LEU A 257 29.62 -18.89 25.41
N THR A 258 29.80 -19.94 24.59
CA THR A 258 31.11 -20.45 24.20
C THR A 258 31.19 -20.76 22.71
N GLY A 259 32.43 -20.82 22.19
CA GLY A 259 32.74 -21.26 20.83
C GLY A 259 31.90 -20.61 19.74
N ASP A 260 31.45 -21.43 18.78
CA ASP A 260 30.70 -20.98 17.60
C ASP A 260 29.30 -20.46 17.94
N SER A 261 28.68 -20.92 19.03
CA SER A 261 27.33 -20.49 19.43
C SER A 261 27.33 -19.05 19.93
N LEU A 262 28.35 -18.69 20.73
CA LEU A 262 28.59 -17.31 21.12
C LEU A 262 28.89 -16.45 19.89
N ARG A 263 29.74 -16.93 19.00
CA ARG A 263 30.07 -16.23 17.75
C ARG A 263 28.82 -15.91 16.95
N ALA A 264 27.97 -16.91 16.68
CA ALA A 264 26.72 -16.73 15.93
C ALA A 264 25.75 -15.74 16.60
N THR A 265 25.76 -15.66 17.94
CA THR A 265 24.95 -14.68 18.69
C THR A 265 25.49 -13.26 18.51
N VAL A 266 26.80 -13.07 18.57
CA VAL A 266 27.45 -11.78 18.31
C VAL A 266 27.29 -11.36 16.86
N GLU A 267 27.45 -12.28 15.91
CA GLU A 267 27.27 -12.03 14.47
C GLU A 267 25.90 -11.44 14.16
N LYS A 268 24.83 -11.94 14.78
CA LYS A 268 23.48 -11.37 14.62
C LYS A 268 23.40 -9.89 14.99
N SER A 269 24.14 -9.46 16.02
CA SER A 269 24.19 -8.03 16.40
C SER A 269 25.05 -7.21 15.43
N VAL A 270 26.04 -7.84 14.80
CA VAL A 270 26.97 -7.22 13.85
C VAL A 270 26.31 -6.93 12.50
N LEU A 271 25.27 -7.71 12.13
CA LEU A 271 24.53 -7.54 10.88
C LEU A 271 24.02 -6.10 10.68
N ASP A 272 23.68 -5.39 11.75
CA ASP A 272 23.25 -3.98 11.68
C ASP A 272 24.30 -3.05 11.06
N TYR A 273 25.59 -3.40 11.19
CA TYR A 273 26.74 -2.66 10.69
C TYR A 273 27.26 -3.22 9.37
N SER A 274 27.30 -4.54 9.20
CA SER A 274 27.79 -5.14 7.96
C SER A 274 26.81 -4.97 6.79
N ARG A 275 25.50 -4.90 7.06
CA ARG A 275 24.47 -4.65 6.03
C ARG A 275 24.66 -3.36 5.23
N LEU A 276 25.51 -2.44 5.68
CA LEU A 276 25.90 -1.25 4.91
C LEU A 276 26.56 -1.60 3.57
N TYR A 277 27.09 -2.83 3.42
CA TYR A 277 27.62 -3.35 2.16
C TYR A 277 26.59 -4.07 1.29
N LEU A 278 25.37 -4.32 1.79
CA LEU A 278 24.32 -4.93 0.97
C LEU A 278 23.82 -3.93 -0.07
N LEU A 279 23.65 -4.42 -1.29
CA LEU A 279 23.17 -3.62 -2.41
C LEU A 279 21.65 -3.65 -2.48
N ALA A 280 21.05 -2.65 -3.12
CA ALA A 280 19.61 -2.59 -3.33
C ALA A 280 19.08 -3.74 -4.22
N LEU A 281 19.96 -4.38 -5.00
CA LEU A 281 19.65 -5.60 -5.77
C LEU A 281 19.71 -6.90 -4.97
N ASN A 282 20.06 -6.84 -3.67
CA ASN A 282 20.11 -7.99 -2.78
C ASN A 282 18.76 -8.73 -2.76
N ARG A 283 18.80 -10.06 -2.91
CA ARG A 283 17.60 -10.88 -3.04
C ARG A 283 16.93 -11.06 -1.70
N THR A 284 15.68 -10.61 -1.61
CA THR A 284 14.82 -10.71 -0.44
C THR A 284 13.58 -11.53 -0.76
N SER A 285 12.72 -11.66 0.25
CA SER A 285 11.40 -12.25 0.12
C SER A 285 10.39 -11.35 0.80
N VAL A 286 9.22 -11.26 0.20
CA VAL A 286 8.10 -10.43 0.65
C VAL A 286 6.89 -11.33 0.79
N GLY A 287 6.30 -11.37 1.98
CA GLY A 287 4.93 -11.86 2.17
C GLY A 287 4.02 -10.69 2.47
N PHE A 288 2.79 -10.67 1.96
CA PHE A 288 1.89 -9.55 2.18
C PHE A 288 0.42 -9.95 2.17
N SER A 289 -0.40 -9.15 2.85
CA SER A 289 -1.86 -9.19 2.76
C SER A 289 -2.38 -7.87 2.19
N THR A 290 -3.30 -7.95 1.23
CA THR A 290 -3.86 -6.77 0.55
C THR A 290 -5.24 -7.07 -0.04
N ASP A 291 -5.99 -6.03 -0.35
CA ASP A 291 -7.19 -6.12 -1.17
C ASP A 291 -6.89 -6.07 -2.68
N ALA A 292 -7.84 -6.52 -3.50
CA ALA A 292 -7.68 -6.57 -4.96
C ALA A 292 -7.54 -5.18 -5.62
N ARG A 293 -8.17 -4.12 -5.08
CA ARG A 293 -8.00 -2.76 -5.61
C ARG A 293 -6.56 -2.28 -5.44
N THR A 294 -6.01 -2.49 -4.26
CA THR A 294 -4.62 -2.15 -3.96
C THR A 294 -3.66 -2.99 -4.79
N LEU A 295 -3.90 -4.29 -4.91
CA LEU A 295 -3.05 -5.18 -5.70
C LEU A 295 -3.04 -4.83 -7.19
N GLU A 296 -4.20 -4.48 -7.78
CA GLU A 296 -4.29 -3.97 -9.15
C GLU A 296 -3.34 -2.80 -9.37
N ARG A 297 -3.33 -1.81 -8.46
CA ARG A 297 -2.42 -0.65 -8.56
C ARG A 297 -0.94 -1.02 -8.45
N ILE A 298 -0.60 -1.94 -7.55
CA ILE A 298 0.78 -2.43 -7.38
C ILE A 298 1.23 -3.13 -8.66
N ILE A 299 0.42 -4.02 -9.21
CA ILE A 299 0.72 -4.75 -10.45
C ILE A 299 0.89 -3.75 -11.60
N THR A 300 -0.06 -2.83 -11.79
CA THR A 300 0.01 -1.79 -12.84
C THR A 300 1.31 -0.98 -12.77
N ASP A 301 1.72 -0.50 -11.59
CA ASP A 301 2.98 0.25 -11.44
C ASP A 301 4.22 -0.62 -11.72
N MET A 302 4.19 -1.91 -11.35
CA MET A 302 5.29 -2.83 -11.63
C MET A 302 5.43 -3.14 -13.11
N ILE A 303 4.34 -3.49 -13.81
CA ILE A 303 4.38 -3.82 -15.25
C ILE A 303 4.66 -2.60 -16.14
N SER A 304 4.45 -1.38 -15.61
CA SER A 304 4.74 -0.11 -16.29
C SER A 304 6.15 0.42 -15.98
N SER A 305 6.91 -0.26 -15.12
CA SER A 305 8.26 0.19 -14.73
C SER A 305 9.28 0.10 -15.86
N ASN A 306 10.27 0.99 -15.85
CA ASN A 306 11.41 0.95 -16.75
C ASN A 306 12.38 -0.21 -16.45
N ARG A 307 12.35 -0.78 -15.24
CA ARG A 307 13.20 -1.92 -14.85
C ARG A 307 12.62 -3.25 -15.32
N VAL A 308 13.47 -4.09 -15.91
CA VAL A 308 13.10 -5.41 -16.42
C VAL A 308 12.61 -6.31 -15.29
N GLU A 309 13.30 -6.33 -14.12
CA GLU A 309 12.86 -7.15 -12.99
C GLU A 309 11.46 -6.75 -12.51
N ASP A 310 11.20 -5.45 -12.36
CA ASP A 310 9.89 -4.93 -11.92
C ASP A 310 8.77 -5.45 -12.83
N ARG A 311 8.95 -5.36 -14.16
CA ARG A 311 7.94 -5.83 -15.13
C ARG A 311 7.74 -7.33 -15.08
N THR A 312 8.82 -8.10 -15.04
CA THR A 312 8.76 -9.57 -14.97
C THR A 312 8.04 -10.02 -13.70
N ARG A 313 8.42 -9.47 -12.54
CA ARG A 313 7.78 -9.80 -11.25
C ARG A 313 6.34 -9.30 -11.18
N GLY A 314 6.03 -8.16 -11.77
CA GLY A 314 4.65 -7.65 -11.90
C GLY A 314 3.77 -8.58 -12.71
N GLN A 315 4.29 -9.11 -13.82
CA GLN A 315 3.55 -10.07 -14.66
C GLN A 315 3.34 -11.41 -13.95
N GLU A 316 4.37 -11.96 -13.30
CA GLU A 316 4.23 -13.15 -12.46
C GLU A 316 3.19 -12.95 -11.36
N LEU A 317 3.18 -11.77 -10.72
CA LEU A 317 2.21 -11.45 -9.69
C LEU A 317 0.79 -11.41 -10.25
N TRP A 318 0.61 -10.85 -11.44
CA TRP A 318 -0.68 -10.81 -12.12
C TRP A 318 -1.18 -12.19 -12.51
N ASP A 319 -0.30 -13.02 -13.07
CA ASP A 319 -0.62 -14.38 -13.51
C ASP A 319 -1.11 -15.27 -12.37
N GLU A 320 -0.61 -15.02 -11.17
CA GLU A 320 -1.03 -15.74 -9.98
C GLU A 320 -2.24 -15.09 -9.29
N ALA A 321 -2.33 -13.77 -9.26
CA ALA A 321 -3.45 -13.04 -8.66
C ALA A 321 -4.77 -13.32 -9.37
N LYS A 322 -4.75 -13.44 -10.70
CA LYS A 322 -5.96 -13.75 -11.49
C LYS A 322 -6.52 -15.15 -11.19
N LYS A 323 -5.71 -16.08 -10.67
CA LYS A 323 -6.22 -17.39 -10.22
C LYS A 323 -7.13 -17.26 -9.00
N ILE A 324 -6.87 -16.28 -8.12
CA ILE A 324 -7.70 -16.01 -6.93
C ILE A 324 -8.92 -15.15 -7.28
N ALA A 325 -8.74 -14.09 -8.08
CA ALA A 325 -9.82 -13.15 -8.41
C ALA A 325 -9.96 -12.94 -9.94
N PRO A 326 -10.43 -13.95 -10.69
CA PRO A 326 -10.31 -13.99 -12.15
C PRO A 326 -11.09 -12.96 -12.93
N ILE A 327 -12.09 -12.32 -12.33
CA ILE A 327 -12.87 -11.27 -13.00
C ILE A 327 -12.24 -9.91 -12.72
N ILE A 328 -12.00 -9.59 -11.44
CA ILE A 328 -11.58 -8.25 -11.01
C ILE A 328 -10.07 -8.02 -11.07
N LEU A 329 -9.26 -9.09 -11.12
CA LEU A 329 -7.81 -9.06 -11.41
C LEU A 329 -7.47 -9.81 -12.70
N GLY A 330 -8.47 -10.20 -13.49
CA GLY A 330 -8.24 -10.92 -14.75
C GLY A 330 -7.81 -10.02 -15.91
N PRO A 331 -7.71 -10.58 -17.12
CA PRO A 331 -7.32 -9.82 -18.32
C PRO A 331 -8.27 -8.69 -18.71
N LYS A 332 -9.51 -8.68 -18.18
CA LYS A 332 -10.51 -7.62 -18.39
C LYS A 332 -10.57 -6.61 -17.24
N SER A 333 -9.69 -6.75 -16.24
CA SER A 333 -9.56 -5.79 -15.14
C SER A 333 -8.99 -4.46 -15.63
N HIS A 334 -8.70 -3.54 -14.72
CA HIS A 334 -8.03 -2.27 -15.06
C HIS A 334 -6.50 -2.39 -14.99
N ILE A 335 -5.96 -3.61 -14.85
CA ILE A 335 -4.53 -3.89 -14.97
C ILE A 335 -4.14 -3.81 -16.45
N GLU A 336 -3.41 -2.77 -16.80
CA GLU A 336 -2.80 -2.57 -18.10
C GLU A 336 -1.48 -1.79 -17.94
N ILE A 337 -0.66 -1.77 -18.98
CA ILE A 337 0.54 -0.93 -19.00
C ILE A 337 0.07 0.53 -19.04
N ASP A 338 0.44 1.30 -18.01
CA ASP A 338 0.13 2.72 -17.89
C ASP A 338 1.02 3.53 -18.85
N GLN A 339 0.52 3.73 -20.08
CA GLN A 339 1.21 4.51 -21.10
C GLN A 339 1.41 5.97 -20.66
N TRP A 340 0.48 6.53 -19.88
CA TRP A 340 0.63 7.90 -19.38
C TRP A 340 1.83 8.01 -18.45
N GLN A 341 2.05 7.04 -17.56
CA GLN A 341 3.24 6.99 -16.69
C GLN A 341 4.53 6.92 -17.52
N ILE A 342 4.59 6.04 -18.52
CA ILE A 342 5.77 5.84 -19.37
C ILE A 342 6.09 7.09 -20.20
N GLU A 343 5.08 7.65 -20.87
CA GLU A 343 5.24 8.83 -21.73
C GLU A 343 5.59 10.07 -20.90
N THR A 344 5.01 10.22 -19.71
CA THR A 344 5.33 11.32 -18.79
C THR A 344 6.75 11.20 -18.25
N ASP A 345 7.20 10.01 -17.84
CA ASP A 345 8.59 9.80 -17.37
C ASP A 345 9.59 10.16 -18.47
N LYS A 346 9.37 9.68 -19.69
CA LYS A 346 10.21 9.99 -20.85
C LYS A 346 10.24 11.50 -21.13
N ALA A 347 9.09 12.13 -21.30
CA ALA A 347 8.99 13.54 -21.66
C ALA A 347 9.58 14.46 -20.58
N MET A 348 9.40 14.13 -19.29
CA MET A 348 9.97 14.89 -18.18
C MET A 348 11.51 14.80 -18.14
N ARG A 349 12.08 13.60 -18.37
CA ARG A 349 13.53 13.42 -18.47
C ARG A 349 14.13 14.21 -19.63
N GLU A 350 13.51 14.15 -20.81
CA GLU A 350 13.93 14.91 -21.98
C GLU A 350 13.83 16.43 -21.73
N TYR A 351 12.80 16.88 -21.04
CA TYR A 351 12.65 18.27 -20.64
C TYR A 351 13.76 18.75 -19.70
N LEU A 352 14.10 17.95 -18.69
CA LEU A 352 15.16 18.31 -17.75
C LEU A 352 16.54 18.30 -18.41
N ALA A 353 16.81 17.32 -19.27
CA ALA A 353 18.09 17.22 -19.99
C ALA A 353 18.40 18.44 -20.87
N ARG A 354 17.38 19.16 -21.36
CA ARG A 354 17.52 20.33 -22.24
C ARG A 354 17.38 21.68 -21.54
N THR A 355 17.13 21.71 -20.22
CA THR A 355 16.88 22.95 -19.45
C THR A 355 17.85 23.11 -18.29
N HIS A 356 17.90 24.30 -17.69
CA HIS A 356 18.74 24.58 -16.53
C HIS A 356 18.37 23.70 -15.32
N LEU A 357 17.15 23.18 -15.26
CA LEU A 357 16.68 22.30 -14.19
C LEU A 357 17.44 20.97 -14.13
N GLY A 358 17.87 20.42 -15.27
CA GLY A 358 18.69 19.20 -15.30
C GLY A 358 20.13 19.40 -14.83
N SER A 359 20.58 20.66 -14.73
CA SER A 359 21.91 21.01 -14.23
C SER A 359 21.95 21.33 -12.73
N LEU A 360 20.79 21.28 -12.05
CA LEU A 360 20.74 21.50 -10.62
C LEU A 360 21.48 20.38 -9.88
N HIS A 361 22.51 20.77 -9.12
CA HIS A 361 23.38 19.83 -8.44
C HIS A 361 22.74 19.21 -7.20
N GLU A 362 23.11 17.96 -6.92
CA GLU A 362 22.89 17.34 -5.60
C GLU A 362 23.58 18.18 -4.53
N ARG A 363 22.80 18.79 -3.64
CA ARG A 363 23.31 19.43 -2.44
C ARG A 363 22.85 18.65 -1.22
N ASN A 364 23.81 18.21 -0.41
CA ASN A 364 23.49 17.82 0.95
C ASN A 364 23.26 19.12 1.77
N LEU A 365 22.03 19.65 1.72
CA LEU A 365 21.66 20.88 2.42
C LEU A 365 21.65 20.73 3.95
N LEU A 366 21.77 19.51 4.46
CA LEU A 366 21.69 19.20 5.88
C LEU A 366 23.05 19.47 6.56
N LYS A 367 23.42 20.74 6.68
CA LYS A 367 24.65 21.14 7.40
C LYS A 367 24.62 20.72 8.89
N ASN A 368 23.43 20.56 9.48
CA ASN A 368 23.22 20.21 10.90
C ASN A 368 22.13 19.12 11.10
N GLY A 369 22.26 17.94 10.48
CA GLY A 369 21.37 16.82 10.80
C GLY A 369 21.04 15.92 9.61
N THR A 370 19.94 15.16 9.71
CA THR A 370 19.48 14.21 8.68
C THR A 370 18.07 14.49 8.18
N ALA A 371 17.41 15.56 8.65
CA ALA A 371 16.04 15.90 8.30
C ALA A 371 15.88 17.40 7.97
N ASN A 372 15.11 17.71 6.91
CA ASN A 372 14.70 19.06 6.57
C ASN A 372 13.17 19.18 6.72
N LEU A 373 12.71 20.01 7.66
CA LEU A 373 11.28 20.27 7.85
C LEU A 373 10.84 21.39 6.93
N LEU A 374 9.97 21.09 5.97
CA LEU A 374 9.40 22.09 5.06
C LEU A 374 8.04 22.57 5.59
N SER A 375 7.93 23.87 5.85
CA SER A 375 6.68 24.52 6.26
C SER A 375 6.34 25.69 5.31
N PRO A 376 5.15 26.30 5.42
CA PRO A 376 4.83 27.53 4.69
C PRO A 376 5.78 28.71 4.95
N ARG A 377 6.64 28.65 5.97
CA ARG A 377 7.72 29.64 6.20
C ARG A 377 8.91 29.42 5.27
N ASP A 378 9.12 28.19 4.84
CA ASP A 378 10.32 27.74 4.12
C ASP A 378 10.10 27.63 2.62
N ILE A 379 8.84 27.45 2.20
CA ILE A 379 8.43 27.32 0.80
C ILE A 379 6.95 27.71 0.66
N GLU A 380 6.61 28.46 -0.38
CA GLU A 380 5.24 28.88 -0.65
C GLU A 380 4.41 27.69 -1.18
N MET A 381 3.80 26.97 -0.26
CA MET A 381 2.95 25.82 -0.53
C MET A 381 1.63 26.23 -1.18
N TYR A 382 0.97 25.27 -1.85
CA TYR A 382 -0.35 25.44 -2.49
C TYR A 382 -0.39 26.41 -3.68
N THR A 383 0.71 26.49 -4.43
CA THR A 383 0.83 27.29 -5.66
C THR A 383 1.10 26.40 -6.88
N ASP A 384 0.91 26.95 -8.08
CA ASP A 384 1.29 26.27 -9.32
C ASP A 384 2.79 25.93 -9.35
N ARG A 385 3.64 26.84 -8.87
CA ARG A 385 5.10 26.63 -8.77
C ARG A 385 5.44 25.50 -7.80
N PHE A 386 4.74 25.41 -6.66
CA PHE A 386 4.91 24.31 -5.72
C PHE A 386 4.52 22.96 -6.33
N ASN A 387 3.37 22.90 -7.00
CA ASN A 387 2.92 21.69 -7.69
C ASN A 387 3.91 21.25 -8.79
N ALA A 388 4.43 22.20 -9.58
CA ALA A 388 5.46 21.91 -10.58
C ALA A 388 6.77 21.41 -9.94
N ALA A 389 7.21 22.01 -8.83
CA ALA A 389 8.40 21.55 -8.12
C ALA A 389 8.26 20.11 -7.61
N LEU A 390 7.09 19.73 -7.10
CA LEU A 390 6.78 18.36 -6.68
C LEU A 390 6.82 17.38 -7.86
N VAL A 391 6.31 17.77 -9.02
CA VAL A 391 6.37 16.95 -10.25
C VAL A 391 7.81 16.74 -10.71
N VAL A 392 8.68 17.75 -10.61
CA VAL A 392 10.09 17.66 -11.01
C VAL A 392 10.93 16.85 -10.03
N PHE A 393 10.60 16.87 -8.74
CA PHE A 393 11.40 16.29 -7.66
C PHE A 393 11.91 14.85 -7.92
N PRO A 394 11.11 13.89 -8.43
CA PRO A 394 11.59 12.53 -8.69
C PRO A 394 12.63 12.41 -9.81
N TYR A 395 12.84 13.47 -10.59
CA TYR A 395 13.66 13.50 -11.79
C TYR A 395 14.92 14.37 -11.64
N CYS A 396 15.10 15.03 -10.49
CA CYS A 396 16.19 15.96 -10.23
C CYS A 396 16.87 15.59 -8.90
N GLY A 397 18.20 15.67 -8.84
CA GLY A 397 18.98 15.41 -7.61
C GLY A 397 18.95 16.55 -6.59
N ALA A 398 18.34 17.69 -6.92
CA ALA A 398 18.31 18.87 -6.07
C ALA A 398 17.21 18.82 -5.00
N ALA A 399 17.39 19.60 -3.93
CA ALA A 399 16.36 19.73 -2.91
C ALA A 399 15.13 20.47 -3.46
N LEU A 400 13.94 20.18 -2.89
CA LEU A 400 12.68 20.77 -3.36
C LEU A 400 12.69 22.31 -3.36
N GLN A 401 13.34 22.95 -2.39
CA GLN A 401 13.48 24.42 -2.33
C GLN A 401 14.35 24.98 -3.45
N ASP A 402 15.42 24.28 -3.82
CA ASP A 402 16.29 24.67 -4.94
C ASP A 402 15.53 24.53 -6.26
N ILE A 403 14.78 23.43 -6.44
CA ILE A 403 13.90 23.23 -7.61
C ILE A 403 12.86 24.34 -7.68
N PHE A 404 12.14 24.59 -6.58
CA PHE A 404 11.12 25.64 -6.51
C PHE A 404 11.69 27.01 -6.90
N SER A 405 12.86 27.37 -6.37
CA SER A 405 13.51 28.66 -6.63
C SER A 405 14.02 28.78 -8.07
N ALA A 406 14.42 27.67 -8.69
CA ALA A 406 14.93 27.65 -10.06
C ALA A 406 13.82 27.65 -11.14
N LEU A 407 12.58 27.30 -10.78
CA LEU A 407 11.46 27.27 -11.72
C LEU A 407 11.04 28.67 -12.15
N THR A 408 11.21 28.96 -13.45
CA THR A 408 10.61 30.12 -14.09
C THR A 408 9.11 29.90 -14.31
N ASP A 409 8.34 30.95 -14.56
CA ASP A 409 6.90 30.80 -14.83
C ASP A 409 6.63 29.94 -16.07
N LYS A 410 7.52 29.99 -17.06
CA LYS A 410 7.49 29.13 -18.26
C LYS A 410 7.73 27.67 -17.91
N ASP A 411 8.68 27.38 -17.00
CA ASP A 411 8.91 26.01 -16.53
C ASP A 411 7.68 25.46 -15.81
N VAL A 412 7.02 26.29 -14.98
CA VAL A 412 5.80 25.88 -14.29
C VAL A 412 4.71 25.46 -15.27
N ASP A 413 4.48 26.23 -16.34
CA ASP A 413 3.50 25.86 -17.38
C ASP A 413 3.92 24.55 -18.07
N GLN A 414 5.18 24.45 -18.49
CA GLN A 414 5.64 23.32 -19.28
C GLN A 414 5.68 22.01 -18.49
N VAL A 415 6.10 22.04 -17.22
CA VAL A 415 6.13 20.89 -16.32
C VAL A 415 4.71 20.38 -16.06
N LEU A 416 3.78 21.29 -15.76
CA LEU A 416 2.39 20.91 -15.51
C LEU A 416 1.71 20.38 -16.77
N GLU A 417 2.02 20.93 -17.94
CA GLU A 417 1.57 20.41 -19.22
C GLU A 417 2.08 18.99 -19.49
N ILE A 418 3.40 18.76 -19.38
CA ILE A 418 3.99 17.43 -19.59
C ILE A 418 3.37 16.41 -18.64
N ALA A 419 3.20 16.77 -17.36
CA ALA A 419 2.63 15.88 -16.35
C ALA A 419 1.19 15.42 -16.65
N HIS A 420 0.45 16.16 -17.50
CA HIS A 420 -0.96 15.90 -17.76
C HIS A 420 -1.29 15.66 -19.25
N ALA A 421 -0.31 15.72 -20.15
CA ALA A 421 -0.52 15.67 -21.61
C ALA A 421 -1.19 14.37 -22.08
N HIS A 422 -0.74 13.21 -21.58
CA HIS A 422 -1.21 11.90 -22.04
C HIS A 422 -2.26 11.28 -21.12
N ARG A 423 -2.92 12.10 -20.30
CA ARG A 423 -3.89 11.62 -19.32
C ARG A 423 -5.14 11.06 -20.01
N GLY A 424 -5.45 9.79 -19.75
CA GLY A 424 -6.66 9.14 -20.26
C GLY A 424 -7.98 9.75 -19.74
N LYS A 425 -9.12 9.32 -20.30
CA LYS A 425 -10.47 9.80 -19.93
C LYS A 425 -10.79 9.68 -18.44
N LYS A 426 -10.32 8.62 -17.78
CA LYS A 426 -10.45 8.39 -16.33
C LYS A 426 -9.23 8.85 -15.51
N GLY A 427 -8.23 9.44 -16.15
CA GLY A 427 -7.00 9.82 -15.48
C GLY A 427 -7.23 10.93 -14.45
N VAL A 428 -6.49 10.84 -13.35
CA VAL A 428 -6.50 11.77 -12.23
C VAL A 428 -5.44 12.86 -12.40
N ILE A 429 -5.46 13.84 -11.51
CA ILE A 429 -4.38 14.81 -11.40
C ILE A 429 -3.08 14.11 -10.97
N HIS A 430 -1.93 14.57 -11.48
CA HIS A 430 -0.64 13.89 -11.30
C HIS A 430 -0.34 13.60 -9.82
N PRO A 431 -0.08 12.34 -9.41
CA PRO A 431 0.02 11.97 -7.99
C PRO A 431 1.08 12.73 -7.18
N ALA A 432 2.16 13.20 -7.82
CA ALA A 432 3.19 13.97 -7.13
C ALA A 432 2.66 15.25 -6.46
N ILE A 433 1.53 15.82 -6.90
CA ILE A 433 0.97 17.03 -6.28
C ILE A 433 0.11 16.75 -5.04
N SER A 434 0.30 15.57 -4.45
CA SER A 434 -0.36 15.12 -3.21
C SER A 434 0.31 15.62 -1.93
N HIS A 435 1.26 16.56 -1.98
CA HIS A 435 1.92 17.05 -0.77
C HIS A 435 1.21 18.29 -0.20
N GLY A 436 1.03 18.33 1.13
CA GLY A 436 0.29 19.38 1.85
C GLY A 436 -1.21 19.09 2.01
N GLY A 437 -2.02 20.11 2.33
CA GLY A 437 -3.47 20.06 2.22
C GLY A 437 -4.10 21.43 2.46
N LEU A 438 -4.99 21.86 1.56
CA LEU A 438 -5.82 23.03 1.77
C LEU A 438 -6.97 22.68 2.71
N THR A 439 -7.18 23.53 3.72
CA THR A 439 -8.32 23.40 4.64
C THR A 439 -9.51 24.19 4.10
N VAL A 440 -10.65 23.51 4.03
CA VAL A 440 -11.92 24.04 3.54
C VAL A 440 -12.95 23.89 4.64
N GLU A 441 -13.64 24.98 4.94
CA GLU A 441 -14.83 24.99 5.77
C GLU A 441 -16.07 25.06 4.86
N PHE A 442 -16.96 24.09 5.00
CA PHE A 442 -18.24 24.03 4.31
C PHE A 442 -19.36 24.46 5.25
N VAL A 443 -20.32 25.21 4.70
CA VAL A 443 -21.67 25.36 5.25
C VAL A 443 -22.63 24.98 4.12
N MET A 444 -23.21 23.79 4.20
CA MET A 444 -24.07 23.23 3.14
C MET A 444 -25.12 22.28 3.72
N GLY A 445 -26.14 21.92 2.95
CA GLY A 445 -27.16 20.96 3.39
C GLY A 445 -26.56 19.63 3.84
N TYR A 446 -27.01 19.12 4.99
CA TYR A 446 -26.49 17.89 5.58
C TYR A 446 -26.68 16.68 4.64
N HIS A 447 -27.79 16.64 3.89
CA HIS A 447 -28.02 15.62 2.86
C HIS A 447 -26.89 15.56 1.83
N GLY A 448 -26.48 16.72 1.29
CA GLY A 448 -25.37 16.81 0.34
C GLY A 448 -24.03 16.50 1.00
N TYR A 449 -23.82 16.96 2.23
CA TYR A 449 -22.59 16.68 2.97
C TYR A 449 -22.40 15.20 3.29
N ARG A 450 -23.46 14.44 3.61
CA ARG A 450 -23.36 12.98 3.83
C ARG A 450 -22.75 12.26 2.63
N ASP A 451 -23.05 12.74 1.42
CA ASP A 451 -22.45 12.20 0.20
C ASP A 451 -21.00 12.64 0.03
N LEU A 452 -20.68 13.90 0.35
CA LEU A 452 -19.32 14.42 0.34
C LEU A 452 -18.43 13.75 1.41
N PHE A 453 -19.01 13.34 2.54
CA PHE A 453 -18.39 12.60 3.63
C PHE A 453 -17.96 11.17 3.21
N ARG A 454 -18.23 10.73 1.98
CA ARG A 454 -17.67 9.49 1.45
C ARG A 454 -16.24 9.66 0.92
N HIS A 455 -15.76 10.90 0.78
CA HIS A 455 -14.37 11.19 0.40
C HIS A 455 -13.47 11.18 1.63
N ARG A 456 -12.82 10.03 1.86
CA ARG A 456 -12.10 9.72 3.11
C ARG A 456 -10.62 10.10 3.12
N ARG A 457 -10.03 10.44 1.97
CA ARG A 457 -8.63 10.88 1.89
C ARG A 457 -8.51 12.30 2.46
N GLY A 458 -7.62 12.49 3.43
CA GLY A 458 -7.43 13.73 4.18
C GLY A 458 -8.01 13.67 5.60
N SER A 459 -8.09 14.83 6.26
CA SER A 459 -8.65 14.97 7.61
C SER A 459 -10.03 15.62 7.55
N ARG A 460 -10.92 15.24 8.46
CA ARG A 460 -12.31 15.71 8.48
C ARG A 460 -12.82 15.86 9.90
N SER A 461 -13.61 16.88 10.13
CA SER A 461 -14.34 17.09 11.39
C SER A 461 -15.64 17.81 11.11
N THR A 462 -16.65 17.57 11.94
CA THR A 462 -17.96 18.21 11.84
C THR A 462 -18.29 18.83 13.19
N GLN A 463 -18.99 19.97 13.18
CA GLN A 463 -19.73 20.39 14.37
C GLN A 463 -20.93 19.45 14.59
N LEU A 464 -21.51 19.48 15.80
CA LEU A 464 -22.81 18.85 16.03
C LEU A 464 -23.84 19.39 15.02
N LEU A 465 -24.76 18.54 14.59
CA LEU A 465 -25.84 19.00 13.72
C LEU A 465 -26.69 20.04 14.45
N THR A 466 -27.15 21.06 13.72
CA THR A 466 -27.97 22.13 14.28
C THR A 466 -28.91 22.70 13.22
N THR A 467 -30.04 23.27 13.64
CA THR A 467 -30.94 24.05 12.77
C THR A 467 -30.53 25.53 12.67
N ARG A 468 -29.58 25.98 13.51
CA ARG A 468 -29.15 27.39 13.62
C ARG A 468 -28.40 27.94 12.40
N LEU A 469 -27.90 27.05 11.53
CA LEU A 469 -27.24 27.42 10.27
C LEU A 469 -28.23 27.60 9.12
N GLY A 470 -29.53 27.52 9.41
CA GLY A 470 -30.59 27.56 8.41
C GLY A 470 -30.71 26.25 7.63
N PHE A 471 -31.55 26.29 6.60
CA PHE A 471 -31.92 25.13 5.79
C PHE A 471 -31.67 25.44 4.33
N GLU A 472 -31.23 24.43 3.58
CA GLU A 472 -31.14 24.51 2.13
C GLU A 472 -32.52 24.39 1.50
N VAL A 473 -32.86 25.32 0.60
CA VAL A 473 -34.10 25.27 -0.19
C VAL A 473 -33.73 24.85 -1.63
N PRO A 474 -34.07 23.63 -2.07
CA PRO A 474 -33.78 23.19 -3.44
C PRO A 474 -34.50 24.08 -4.47
N PRO A 475 -33.84 24.49 -5.57
CA PRO A 475 -34.50 25.29 -6.62
C PRO A 475 -35.79 24.66 -7.19
N LEU A 476 -35.87 23.33 -7.18
CA LEU A 476 -37.06 22.58 -7.58
C LEU A 476 -38.29 22.88 -6.71
N TYR A 477 -38.10 23.30 -5.46
CA TYR A 477 -39.23 23.62 -4.58
C TYR A 477 -39.89 24.93 -4.98
N ASP A 478 -39.09 25.88 -5.45
CA ASP A 478 -39.57 27.15 -5.99
C ASP A 478 -40.35 26.93 -7.29
N SER A 479 -39.79 26.13 -8.22
CA SER A 479 -40.47 25.81 -9.49
C SER A 479 -41.79 25.06 -9.31
N LEU A 480 -41.98 24.39 -8.17
CA LEU A 480 -43.21 23.66 -7.82
C LEU A 480 -44.14 24.45 -6.87
N GLY A 481 -43.73 25.62 -6.38
CA GLY A 481 -44.53 26.45 -5.47
C GLY A 481 -44.67 25.87 -4.04
N ILE A 482 -43.81 24.93 -3.63
CA ILE A 482 -43.89 24.23 -2.33
C ILE A 482 -42.91 24.79 -1.27
N THR A 483 -42.16 25.85 -1.60
CA THR A 483 -41.14 26.44 -0.72
C THR A 483 -41.69 26.85 0.64
N GLN A 484 -42.88 27.48 0.70
CA GLN A 484 -43.43 27.98 1.96
C GLN A 484 -43.89 26.85 2.89
N GLU A 485 -44.44 25.77 2.33
CA GLU A 485 -44.81 24.56 3.08
C GLU A 485 -43.56 23.93 3.72
N TYR A 486 -42.50 23.75 2.93
CA TYR A 486 -41.22 23.24 3.43
C TYR A 486 -40.63 24.11 4.55
N LEU A 487 -40.62 25.43 4.40
CA LEU A 487 -40.08 26.34 5.41
C LEU A 487 -40.89 26.32 6.71
N ALA A 488 -42.20 26.10 6.65
CA ALA A 488 -43.04 25.94 7.83
C ALA A 488 -42.67 24.67 8.62
N ASP A 489 -42.40 23.55 7.94
CA ASP A 489 -41.92 22.31 8.57
C ASP A 489 -40.53 22.49 9.18
N MET A 490 -39.62 23.15 8.47
CA MET A 490 -38.26 23.41 8.98
C MET A 490 -38.26 24.33 10.21
N LYS A 491 -39.21 25.28 10.28
CA LYS A 491 -39.42 26.08 11.49
C LYS A 491 -39.80 25.21 12.68
N GLN A 492 -40.76 24.30 12.53
CA GLN A 492 -41.15 23.38 13.61
C GLN A 492 -39.97 22.52 14.08
N ALA A 493 -39.16 22.02 13.13
CA ALA A 493 -37.95 21.27 13.45
C ALA A 493 -36.93 22.12 14.24
N SER A 494 -36.80 23.41 13.92
CA SER A 494 -35.93 24.32 14.66
C SER A 494 -36.44 24.60 16.07
N ASP A 495 -37.73 24.80 16.26
CA ASP A 495 -38.32 25.06 17.57
C ASP A 495 -38.10 23.85 18.50
N LEU A 496 -38.36 22.64 18.02
CA LEU A 496 -38.13 21.40 18.77
C LEU A 496 -36.63 21.14 19.03
N PHE A 497 -35.76 21.48 18.08
CA PHE A 497 -34.31 21.39 18.27
C PHE A 497 -33.85 22.26 19.44
N GLU A 498 -34.33 23.50 19.58
CA GLU A 498 -33.92 24.39 20.68
C GLU A 498 -34.38 23.88 22.05
N GLU A 499 -35.60 23.32 22.13
CA GLU A 499 -36.08 22.66 23.34
C GLU A 499 -35.16 21.49 23.74
N ALA A 500 -34.88 20.58 22.81
CA ALA A 500 -34.02 19.44 23.07
C ALA A 500 -32.56 19.85 23.38
N ALA A 501 -32.04 20.87 22.68
CA ALA A 501 -30.66 21.34 22.83
C ALA A 501 -30.42 21.99 24.20
N SER A 502 -31.45 22.60 24.79
CA SER A 502 -31.38 23.14 26.16
C SER A 502 -31.17 22.05 27.22
N VAL A 503 -31.58 20.81 26.93
CA VAL A 503 -31.44 19.64 27.82
C VAL A 503 -30.19 18.83 27.47
N ASN A 504 -30.02 18.44 26.21
CA ASN A 504 -28.88 17.66 25.74
C ASN A 504 -28.61 17.93 24.24
N PRO A 505 -27.53 18.66 23.90
CA PRO A 505 -27.22 19.01 22.52
C PRO A 505 -26.90 17.80 21.62
N GLN A 506 -26.38 16.69 22.18
CA GLN A 506 -26.10 15.46 21.40
C GLN A 506 -27.39 14.67 21.09
N VAL A 507 -28.42 14.77 21.93
CA VAL A 507 -29.74 14.18 21.63
C VAL A 507 -30.48 15.07 20.64
N ALA A 508 -30.39 16.39 20.79
CA ALA A 508 -31.00 17.34 19.87
C ALA A 508 -30.52 17.17 18.42
N GLU A 509 -29.25 16.81 18.20
CA GLU A 509 -28.70 16.56 16.86
C GLU A 509 -29.47 15.46 16.10
N LYS A 510 -30.08 14.51 16.80
CA LYS A 510 -30.88 13.41 16.20
C LYS A 510 -32.20 13.90 15.61
N LEU A 511 -32.65 15.09 15.98
CA LEU A 511 -33.87 15.73 15.49
C LEU A 511 -33.60 16.64 14.30
N VAL A 512 -32.34 16.88 13.94
CA VAL A 512 -31.97 17.80 12.86
C VAL A 512 -32.33 17.18 11.51
N PRO A 513 -33.18 17.83 10.70
CA PRO A 513 -33.56 17.31 9.40
C PRO A 513 -32.39 17.39 8.42
N PHE A 514 -32.40 16.52 7.42
CA PHE A 514 -31.33 16.44 6.42
C PHE A 514 -31.21 17.70 5.55
N GLY A 515 -32.24 18.55 5.50
CA GLY A 515 -32.19 19.86 4.84
C GLY A 515 -31.47 20.96 5.65
N ALA A 516 -31.19 20.74 6.94
CA ALA A 516 -30.43 21.70 7.74
C ALA A 516 -28.98 21.80 7.26
N ASN A 517 -28.41 23.00 7.33
CA ASN A 517 -27.01 23.20 6.98
C ASN A 517 -26.09 22.65 8.08
N ILE A 518 -25.03 21.95 7.67
CA ILE A 518 -23.94 21.51 8.55
C ILE A 518 -22.71 22.37 8.32
N ARG A 519 -22.00 22.69 9.41
CA ARG A 519 -20.63 23.18 9.34
C ARG A 519 -19.64 22.03 9.43
N ALA A 520 -18.85 21.86 8.39
CA ALA A 520 -17.90 20.78 8.28
C ALA A 520 -16.55 21.26 7.77
N MET A 521 -15.48 20.69 8.30
CA MET A 521 -14.11 21.02 7.90
C MET A 521 -13.44 19.83 7.25
N HIS A 522 -12.79 20.07 6.11
CA HIS A 522 -11.99 19.11 5.38
C HIS A 522 -10.61 19.66 5.10
N SER A 523 -9.58 18.82 5.18
CA SER A 523 -8.25 19.13 4.64
C SER A 523 -7.95 18.18 3.49
N TRP A 524 -7.82 18.74 2.29
CA TRP A 524 -7.59 17.96 1.06
C TRP A 524 -6.34 18.41 0.33
N GLN A 525 -5.60 17.42 -0.17
CA GLN A 525 -4.53 17.60 -1.15
C GLN A 525 -5.10 18.04 -2.50
N THR A 526 -4.28 18.69 -3.32
CA THR A 526 -4.71 19.21 -4.63
C THR A 526 -5.24 18.13 -5.56
N ASP A 527 -4.59 16.95 -5.56
CA ASP A 527 -5.03 15.80 -6.36
C ASP A 527 -6.41 15.28 -5.89
N GLN A 528 -6.63 15.24 -4.58
CA GLN A 528 -7.90 14.85 -3.97
C GLN A 528 -9.01 15.85 -4.34
N MET A 529 -8.73 17.15 -4.37
CA MET A 529 -9.69 18.15 -4.83
C MET A 529 -10.08 17.94 -6.29
N GLY A 530 -9.11 17.67 -7.17
CA GLY A 530 -9.37 17.34 -8.57
C GLY A 530 -10.25 16.08 -8.72
N TYR A 531 -10.00 15.04 -7.92
CA TYR A 531 -10.81 13.83 -7.90
C TYR A 531 -12.24 14.07 -7.39
N VAL A 532 -12.39 14.83 -6.30
CA VAL A 532 -13.71 15.24 -5.79
C VAL A 532 -14.46 16.02 -6.87
N GLY A 533 -13.77 16.91 -7.58
CA GLY A 533 -14.32 17.66 -8.70
C GLY A 533 -14.89 16.80 -9.81
N ASP A 534 -14.08 15.86 -10.32
CA ASP A 534 -14.49 14.94 -11.40
C ASP A 534 -15.79 14.19 -11.02
N LEU A 535 -15.84 13.64 -9.80
CA LEU A 535 -16.98 12.83 -9.36
C LEU A 535 -18.20 13.62 -8.92
N ARG A 536 -18.01 14.75 -8.24
CA ARG A 536 -19.10 15.46 -7.56
C ARG A 536 -19.64 16.63 -8.34
N THR A 537 -19.02 16.98 -9.47
CA THR A 537 -19.59 17.98 -10.39
C THR A 537 -20.43 17.37 -11.50
N ASP A 538 -20.34 16.05 -11.75
CA ASP A 538 -21.17 15.32 -12.73
C ASP A 538 -22.66 15.51 -12.40
N ILE A 539 -23.32 16.42 -13.13
CA ILE A 539 -24.70 16.83 -12.86
C ILE A 539 -25.71 15.71 -13.17
N THR A 540 -25.32 14.74 -14.01
CA THR A 540 -26.20 13.61 -14.40
C THR A 540 -26.41 12.63 -13.25
N LYS A 541 -25.49 12.59 -12.29
CA LYS A 541 -25.52 11.71 -11.10
C LYS A 541 -25.59 12.50 -9.80
N GLY A 542 -25.05 13.72 -9.81
CA GLY A 542 -24.80 14.57 -8.65
C GLY A 542 -26.06 15.14 -8.00
N ASN A 543 -26.15 15.20 -6.67
CA ASN A 543 -27.14 16.04 -5.98
C ASN A 543 -26.72 17.51 -6.16
N PHE A 544 -27.69 18.38 -6.47
CA PHE A 544 -27.46 19.80 -6.72
C PHE A 544 -26.64 20.47 -5.60
N SER A 545 -26.96 20.18 -4.33
CA SER A 545 -26.31 20.74 -3.14
C SER A 545 -24.79 20.57 -3.13
N TYR A 546 -24.31 19.34 -3.33
CA TYR A 546 -22.87 19.13 -3.39
C TYR A 546 -22.27 19.50 -4.74
N VAL A 547 -23.04 19.47 -5.84
CA VAL A 547 -22.53 19.90 -7.15
C VAL A 547 -22.19 21.38 -7.13
N SER A 548 -23.09 22.22 -6.63
CA SER A 548 -22.87 23.67 -6.50
C SER A 548 -21.71 23.96 -5.54
N THR A 549 -21.71 23.33 -4.35
CA THR A 549 -20.65 23.48 -3.35
C THR A 549 -19.27 23.10 -3.90
N VAL A 550 -19.18 21.99 -4.63
CA VAL A 550 -17.89 21.54 -5.21
C VAL A 550 -17.48 22.43 -6.38
N ARG A 551 -18.41 22.91 -7.21
CA ARG A 551 -18.08 23.91 -8.26
C ARG A 551 -17.51 25.19 -7.65
N GLU A 552 -18.11 25.70 -6.57
CA GLU A 552 -17.62 26.87 -5.86
C GLU A 552 -16.21 26.64 -5.29
N LEU A 553 -16.01 25.50 -4.63
CA LEU A 553 -14.69 25.09 -4.14
C LEU A 553 -13.64 25.14 -5.26
N LEU A 554 -13.91 24.51 -6.40
CA LEU A 554 -12.96 24.46 -7.51
C LEU A 554 -12.75 25.82 -8.17
N SER A 555 -13.74 26.71 -8.14
CA SER A 555 -13.57 28.10 -8.57
C SER A 555 -12.59 28.85 -7.64
N LYS A 556 -12.73 28.71 -6.32
CA LYS A 556 -11.79 29.29 -5.35
C LYS A 556 -10.38 28.71 -5.50
N VAL A 557 -10.26 27.39 -5.71
CA VAL A 557 -8.98 26.75 -6.00
C VAL A 557 -8.38 27.26 -7.31
N SER A 558 -9.20 27.50 -8.34
CA SER A 558 -8.71 28.05 -9.62
C SER A 558 -8.17 29.47 -9.51
N ALA A 559 -8.66 30.27 -8.56
CA ALA A 559 -8.09 31.59 -8.28
C ALA A 559 -6.71 31.50 -7.62
N LEU A 560 -6.46 30.45 -6.83
CA LEU A 560 -5.18 30.22 -6.15
C LEU A 560 -4.12 29.56 -7.04
N MET A 561 -4.52 28.59 -7.87
CA MET A 561 -3.62 27.78 -8.72
C MET A 561 -4.18 27.63 -10.15
N PRO A 562 -4.23 28.73 -10.93
CA PRO A 562 -4.89 28.76 -12.23
C PRO A 562 -4.25 27.86 -13.29
N LYS A 563 -2.95 27.54 -13.20
CA LYS A 563 -2.31 26.63 -14.16
C LYS A 563 -2.66 25.18 -13.85
N THR A 564 -2.66 24.81 -12.57
CA THR A 564 -3.02 23.47 -12.09
C THR A 564 -4.50 23.18 -12.33
N SER A 565 -5.38 24.13 -12.03
CA SER A 565 -6.83 23.90 -12.10
C SER A 565 -7.36 23.68 -13.52
N LYS A 566 -6.61 24.07 -14.57
CA LYS A 566 -6.92 23.73 -15.97
C LYS A 566 -7.07 22.23 -16.20
N TYR A 567 -6.37 21.43 -15.39
CA TYR A 567 -6.40 19.97 -15.50
C TYR A 567 -7.51 19.34 -14.64
N PHE A 568 -8.27 20.12 -13.84
CA PHE A 568 -9.45 19.60 -13.15
C PHE A 568 -10.57 19.35 -14.14
N LYS A 569 -11.25 18.21 -13.96
CA LYS A 569 -12.50 17.94 -14.68
C LYS A 569 -13.64 18.52 -13.87
N VAL A 570 -14.34 19.47 -14.47
CA VAL A 570 -15.47 20.15 -13.86
C VAL A 570 -16.60 20.15 -14.88
N ASP A 571 -17.66 19.41 -14.60
CA ASP A 571 -18.88 19.55 -15.39
C ASP A 571 -19.53 20.88 -15.02
N ARG A 572 -19.69 21.75 -16.02
CA ARG A 572 -20.25 23.11 -15.90
C ARG A 572 -21.65 23.23 -16.50
N ARG A 573 -22.24 22.13 -16.96
CA ARG A 573 -23.60 22.16 -17.53
C ARG A 573 -24.62 22.52 -16.47
N GLU A 574 -25.63 23.26 -16.89
CA GLU A 574 -26.80 23.61 -16.08
C GLU A 574 -28.06 23.14 -16.80
N PHE A 575 -29.06 22.78 -16.00
CA PHE A 575 -30.37 22.30 -16.44
C PHE A 575 -31.44 22.97 -15.56
N PRO A 576 -32.63 23.26 -16.09
CA PRO A 576 -33.74 23.72 -15.26
C PRO A 576 -34.04 22.70 -14.14
N PRO A 577 -34.36 23.16 -12.92
CA PRO A 577 -34.55 22.27 -11.76
C PRO A 577 -35.57 21.15 -11.95
N GLU A 578 -36.62 21.43 -12.73
CA GLU A 578 -37.73 20.54 -13.07
C GLU A 578 -37.36 19.45 -14.09
N VAL A 579 -36.23 19.61 -14.81
CA VAL A 579 -35.81 18.62 -15.81
C VAL A 579 -35.31 17.37 -15.11
N TRP A 580 -35.93 16.25 -15.44
CA TRP A 580 -35.53 14.94 -14.93
C TRP A 580 -34.16 14.51 -15.47
N LYS A 581 -33.24 14.13 -14.58
CA LYS A 581 -31.85 13.77 -14.94
C LYS A 581 -31.71 12.75 -16.07
N LYS A 582 -32.63 11.79 -16.18
CA LYS A 582 -32.56 10.76 -17.24
C LYS A 582 -32.78 11.32 -18.65
N ILE A 583 -33.37 12.50 -18.79
CA ILE A 583 -33.62 13.15 -20.09
C ILE A 583 -32.64 14.28 -20.40
N TYR A 584 -31.57 14.47 -19.62
CA TYR A 584 -30.58 15.52 -19.87
C TYR A 584 -29.97 15.45 -21.28
N SER A 585 -29.63 14.26 -21.78
CA SER A 585 -29.13 14.11 -23.16
C SER A 585 -30.17 14.50 -24.21
N TRP A 586 -31.46 14.22 -23.97
CA TRP A 586 -32.53 14.64 -24.86
C TRP A 586 -32.72 16.15 -24.82
N TYR A 587 -32.70 16.76 -23.62
CA TYR A 587 -32.78 18.20 -23.41
C TYR A 587 -31.64 18.93 -24.13
N ASP A 588 -30.40 18.44 -23.97
CA ASP A 588 -29.22 19.00 -24.64
C ASP A 588 -29.36 18.99 -26.17
N ALA A 589 -29.94 17.91 -26.72
CA ALA A 589 -30.07 17.73 -28.16
C ALA A 589 -31.25 18.52 -28.78
N HIS A 590 -32.30 18.82 -28.02
CA HIS A 590 -33.56 19.33 -28.59
C HIS A 590 -34.03 20.67 -28.00
N GLU A 591 -33.68 21.00 -26.76
CA GLU A 591 -34.28 22.11 -26.01
C GLU A 591 -33.27 23.15 -25.49
N ARG A 592 -31.98 22.81 -25.33
CA ARG A 592 -30.97 23.72 -24.69
C ARG A 592 -30.79 25.08 -25.38
N ASN A 593 -31.02 25.17 -26.69
CA ASN A 593 -30.81 26.38 -27.50
C ASN A 593 -32.12 26.95 -28.09
N ARG A 594 -33.27 26.49 -27.61
CA ARG A 594 -34.59 27.08 -27.92
C ARG A 594 -34.93 28.07 -26.82
#